data_AF-A0A256GL57-F1
#
_entry.id   AF-A0A256GL57-F1
#
_cell.length_a   1.000
_cell.length_b   1.000
_cell.length_c   1.000
_cell.angle_alpha   90.00
_cell.angle_beta   90.00
_cell.angle_gamma   90.00
#
_symmetry.space_group_name_H-M   'P 1'
#
loop_
_entity.id
_entity.type
_entity.pdbx_description
1 polymer ?
#
loop_
_entity_poly.entity_id
_entity_poly.type
_entity_poly.pdbx_seq_one_letter_code
_entity_poly.pdbx_strand_id
1 'polypeptide(L)'
;MLPVYEIDCTGIKSPNELWQRYLDTVPALDPKSFGYTLDSFWDGVQWGGPGWPGECELVFRNVEALSELKTLGGKPFLEAFRQLVADTDRIMISLE
;
A
#
# COMPACT_ATOMS: atom_id res chain seq x y z
N MET A 1 15.38 15.27 5.21
CA MET A 1 14.91 13.92 5.56
C MET A 1 13.51 13.80 5.00
N LEU A 2 13.23 12.73 4.27
CA LEU A 2 11.87 12.43 3.83
C LEU A 2 11.03 12.00 5.05
N PRO A 3 9.72 12.28 5.08
CA PRO A 3 8.83 11.72 6.08
C PRO A 3 8.76 10.20 5.93
N VAL A 4 8.66 9.50 7.06
CA VAL A 4 8.49 8.04 7.12
C VAL A 4 7.11 7.76 7.68
N TYR A 5 6.35 6.91 6.99
CA TYR A 5 5.01 6.49 7.40
C TYR A 5 5.00 4.99 7.62
N GLU A 6 4.58 4.57 8.82
CA GLU A 6 4.51 3.16 9.20
C GLU A 6 3.07 2.66 9.17
N ILE A 7 2.81 1.59 8.42
CA ILE A 7 1.51 0.96 8.28
C ILE A 7 1.56 -0.42 8.93
N ASP A 8 0.90 -0.58 10.08
CA ASP A 8 0.81 -1.88 10.76
C ASP A 8 -0.25 -2.78 10.10
N CYS A 9 0.20 -3.91 9.55
CA CYS A 9 -0.65 -4.91 8.88
C CYS A 9 -1.36 -5.86 9.86
N THR A 10 -1.09 -5.76 11.17
CA THR A 10 -1.72 -6.61 12.17
C THR A 10 -3.24 -6.48 12.14
N GLY A 11 -3.92 -7.63 12.14
CA GLY A 11 -5.38 -7.71 12.22
C GLY A 11 -6.13 -7.28 10.96
N ILE A 12 -5.42 -7.01 9.84
CA ILE A 12 -6.05 -6.78 8.53
C ILE A 12 -6.68 -8.08 8.03
N LYS A 13 -7.96 -8.02 7.67
CA LYS A 13 -8.75 -9.17 7.18
C LYS A 13 -9.15 -9.06 5.72
N SER A 14 -8.92 -7.90 5.09
CA SER A 14 -9.19 -7.69 3.68
C SER A 14 -8.26 -6.65 3.06
N PRO A 15 -8.02 -6.70 1.73
CA PRO A 15 -7.27 -5.65 1.03
C PRO A 15 -7.85 -4.24 1.26
N ASN A 16 -9.17 -4.10 1.35
CA ASN A 16 -9.80 -2.81 1.61
C ASN A 16 -9.40 -2.23 2.97
N GLU A 17 -9.31 -3.06 4.01
CA GLU A 17 -8.84 -2.63 5.34
C GLU A 17 -7.39 -2.14 5.31
N LEU A 18 -6.51 -2.81 4.54
CA LEU A 18 -5.12 -2.38 4.37
C LEU A 18 -5.06 -0.97 3.76
N TRP A 19 -5.81 -0.78 2.68
CA TRP A 19 -5.83 0.50 1.98
C TRP A 19 -6.48 1.62 2.78
N GLN A 20 -7.52 1.32 3.55
CA GLN A 20 -8.07 2.30 4.48
C GLN A 20 -7.00 2.71 5.50
N ARG A 21 -6.28 1.75 6.09
CA ARG A 21 -5.20 2.05 7.05
C ARG A 21 -4.08 2.87 6.43
N TYR A 22 -3.72 2.59 5.18
CA TYR A 22 -2.80 3.41 4.41
C TYR A 22 -3.30 4.86 4.30
N LEU A 23 -4.53 5.06 3.84
CA LEU A 23 -5.12 6.40 3.68
C LEU A 23 -5.27 7.16 5.00
N ASP A 24 -5.48 6.45 6.12
CA ASP A 24 -5.54 7.05 7.46
C ASP A 24 -4.16 7.47 7.99
N THR A 25 -3.09 6.90 7.44
CA THR A 25 -1.71 7.10 7.91
C THR A 25 -0.98 8.20 7.14
N VAL A 26 -1.22 8.30 5.83
CA VAL A 26 -0.50 9.22 4.94
C VAL A 26 -1.33 10.46 4.61
N PRO A 27 -0.71 11.60 4.25
CA PRO A 27 -1.41 12.76 3.69
C PRO A 27 -1.78 12.51 2.21
N ALA A 28 -2.62 11.51 1.96
CA ALA A 28 -2.97 11.07 0.61
C ALA A 28 -3.66 12.17 -0.21
N LEU A 29 -3.24 12.31 -1.47
CA LEU A 29 -3.91 13.11 -2.47
C LEU A 29 -5.24 12.45 -2.88
N ASP A 30 -6.32 13.23 -2.91
CA ASP A 30 -7.66 12.78 -3.33
C ASP A 30 -8.09 11.37 -2.82
N PRO A 31 -8.13 11.14 -1.49
CA PRO A 31 -8.41 9.82 -0.93
C PRO A 31 -9.85 9.35 -1.21
N LYS A 32 -10.76 10.26 -1.59
CA LYS A 32 -12.16 9.95 -1.92
C LYS A 32 -12.28 9.21 -3.25
N SER A 33 -11.34 9.44 -4.16
CA SER A 33 -11.28 8.79 -5.48
C SER A 33 -10.34 7.58 -5.49
N PHE A 34 -9.74 7.22 -4.34
CA PHE A 34 -8.87 6.06 -4.23
C PHE A 34 -9.65 4.77 -4.53
N GLY A 35 -9.09 3.87 -5.35
CA GLY A 35 -9.80 2.70 -5.85
C GLY A 35 -9.73 1.43 -4.98
N TYR A 36 -8.99 1.45 -3.86
CA TYR A 36 -8.88 0.32 -2.92
C TYR A 36 -8.42 -1.01 -3.56
N THR A 37 -7.47 -0.93 -4.49
CA THR A 37 -6.81 -2.10 -5.11
C THR A 37 -5.30 -1.94 -5.14
N LEU A 38 -4.57 -3.03 -5.41
CA LEU A 38 -3.13 -2.96 -5.68
C LEU A 38 -2.82 -2.01 -6.84
N ASP A 39 -3.60 -2.07 -7.92
CA ASP A 39 -3.41 -1.20 -9.08
C ASP A 39 -3.63 0.28 -8.72
N SER A 40 -4.64 0.58 -7.91
CA SER A 40 -4.87 1.95 -7.41
C SER A 40 -3.76 2.43 -6.49
N PHE A 41 -3.24 1.56 -5.63
CA PHE A 41 -2.09 1.88 -4.80
C PHE A 41 -0.86 2.19 -5.67
N TRP A 42 -0.56 1.33 -6.65
CA TRP A 42 0.55 1.52 -7.58
C TRP A 42 0.41 2.82 -8.39
N ASP A 43 -0.77 3.11 -8.93
CA ASP A 43 -1.05 4.37 -9.64
C ASP A 43 -0.77 5.60 -8.76
N GLY A 44 -1.18 5.54 -7.49
CA GLY A 44 -0.85 6.52 -6.48
C GLY A 44 0.66 6.71 -6.33
N VAL A 45 1.38 5.66 -5.92
CA VAL A 45 2.81 5.74 -5.53
C VAL A 45 3.79 5.87 -6.70
N GLN A 46 3.42 5.42 -7.90
CA GLN A 46 4.28 5.50 -9.09
C GLN A 46 3.97 6.73 -9.94
N TRP A 47 2.69 7.00 -10.19
CA TRP A 47 2.28 8.02 -11.16
C TRP A 47 1.74 9.30 -10.52
N GLY A 48 1.51 9.30 -9.20
CA GLY A 48 1.00 10.45 -8.47
C GLY A 48 -0.52 10.59 -8.58
N GLY A 49 -1.23 9.48 -8.80
CA GLY A 49 -2.69 9.42 -8.84
C GLY A 49 -3.35 9.56 -7.47
N PRO A 50 -4.67 9.33 -7.37
CA PRO A 50 -5.37 9.24 -6.09
C PRO A 50 -4.64 8.29 -5.12
N GLY A 51 -4.48 8.71 -3.89
CA GLY A 51 -3.69 8.00 -2.88
C GLY A 51 -2.21 8.39 -2.83
N TRP A 52 -1.70 9.28 -3.69
CA TRP A 52 -0.29 9.72 -3.63
C TRP A 52 0.05 10.35 -2.27
N PRO A 53 1.06 9.85 -1.53
CA PRO A 53 1.41 10.35 -0.20
C PRO A 53 2.38 11.55 -0.21
N GLY A 54 2.82 11.98 -1.41
CA GLY A 54 3.99 12.86 -1.54
C GLY A 54 5.30 12.08 -1.54
N GLU A 55 6.42 12.80 -1.63
CA GLU A 55 7.75 12.20 -1.51
C GLU A 55 7.97 11.73 -0.06
N CYS A 56 8.07 10.41 0.14
CA CYS A 56 8.17 9.80 1.46
C CYS A 56 8.81 8.40 1.43
N GLU A 57 8.96 7.81 2.60
CA GLU A 57 9.24 6.39 2.79
C GLU A 57 7.99 5.73 3.39
N LEU A 58 7.55 4.61 2.80
CA LEU A 58 6.46 3.80 3.34
C LEU A 58 7.04 2.51 3.92
N VAL A 59 6.69 2.22 5.18
CA VAL A 59 7.11 1.01 5.87
C VAL A 59 5.88 0.21 6.26
N PHE A 60 5.63 -0.90 5.57
CA PHE A 60 4.58 -1.82 5.97
C PHE A 60 5.15 -2.78 7.01
N ARG A 61 4.63 -2.74 8.24
CA ARG A 61 5.05 -3.58 9.37
C ARG A 61 4.15 -4.81 9.48
N ASN A 62 4.72 -5.92 9.94
CA ASN A 62 4.02 -7.18 10.19
C ASN A 62 3.35 -7.74 8.92
N VAL A 63 4.02 -7.64 7.77
CA VAL A 63 3.42 -7.95 6.45
C VAL A 63 2.98 -9.41 6.30
N GLU A 64 3.54 -10.31 7.09
CA GLU A 64 3.12 -11.72 7.14
C GLU A 64 1.65 -11.88 7.59
N ALA A 65 1.06 -10.89 8.28
CA ALA A 65 -0.36 -10.87 8.58
C ALA A 65 -1.25 -10.86 7.32
N LEU A 66 -0.70 -10.50 6.17
CA LEU A 66 -1.39 -10.46 4.87
C LEU A 66 -1.31 -11.78 4.10
N SER A 67 -0.63 -12.82 4.62
CA SER A 67 -0.37 -14.08 3.89
C SER A 67 -1.62 -14.80 3.42
N GLU A 68 -2.69 -14.75 4.21
CA GLU A 68 -3.97 -15.41 3.92
C GLU A 68 -4.86 -14.60 2.98
N LEU A 69 -4.50 -13.35 2.69
CA LEU A 69 -5.29 -12.49 1.81
C LEU A 69 -5.11 -12.91 0.35
N LYS A 70 -6.16 -12.67 -0.43
CA LYS A 70 -6.16 -12.89 -1.88
C LYS A 70 -6.51 -11.62 -2.61
N THR A 71 -5.97 -11.46 -3.81
CA THR A 71 -6.42 -10.44 -4.76
C THR A 71 -7.83 -10.79 -5.27
N LEU A 72 -8.48 -9.83 -5.93
CA LEU A 72 -9.79 -10.08 -6.57
C LEU A 72 -9.74 -11.24 -7.58
N GLY A 73 -8.59 -11.48 -8.21
CA GLY A 73 -8.35 -12.62 -9.12
C GLY A 73 -7.99 -13.93 -8.41
N GLY A 74 -8.03 -13.98 -7.08
CA GLY A 74 -7.76 -15.18 -6.28
C GLY A 74 -6.29 -15.53 -6.08
N LYS A 75 -5.36 -14.69 -6.54
CA LYS A 75 -3.91 -14.88 -6.33
C LYS A 75 -3.51 -14.51 -4.89
N PRO A 76 -2.43 -15.09 -4.34
CA PRO A 76 -1.89 -14.66 -3.05
C PRO A 76 -1.59 -13.16 -3.05
N PHE A 77 -2.16 -12.43 -2.10
CA PHE A 77 -2.04 -10.98 -2.05
C PHE A 77 -0.60 -10.54 -1.72
N LEU A 78 0.01 -11.16 -0.71
CA LEU A 78 1.35 -10.79 -0.24
C LEU A 78 2.40 -10.91 -1.36
N GLU A 79 2.35 -11.97 -2.17
CA GLU A 79 3.26 -12.13 -3.31
C GLU A 79 3.04 -11.05 -4.39
N ALA A 80 1.79 -10.73 -4.69
CA ALA A 80 1.47 -9.64 -5.62
C ALA A 80 1.94 -8.27 -5.07
N PHE A 81 1.86 -8.07 -3.76
CA PHE A 81 2.29 -6.84 -3.12
C PHE A 81 3.83 -6.71 -3.10
N ARG A 82 4.56 -7.80 -2.84
CA ARG A 82 6.03 -7.84 -2.97
C ARG A 82 6.49 -7.48 -4.38
N GLN A 83 5.82 -8.02 -5.40
CA GLN A 83 6.12 -7.69 -6.79
C GLN A 83 5.87 -6.21 -7.09
N LEU A 84 4.73 -5.66 -6.67
CA LEU A 84 4.42 -4.24 -6.83
C LEU A 84 5.49 -3.34 -6.20
N VAL A 85 5.93 -3.67 -4.98
CA VAL A 85 6.99 -2.92 -4.29
C VAL A 85 8.30 -2.98 -5.07
N ALA A 86 8.67 -4.13 -5.63
CA ALA A 86 9.85 -4.26 -6.48
C ALA A 86 9.75 -3.47 -7.79
N ASP A 87 8.53 -3.30 -8.31
CA ASP A 87 8.24 -2.55 -9.55
C ASP A 87 8.01 -1.04 -9.30
N THR A 88 8.07 -0.59 -8.04
CA THR A 88 7.90 0.83 -7.67
C THR A 88 9.27 1.45 -7.42
N ASP A 89 9.60 2.51 -8.16
CA ASP A 89 10.91 3.17 -8.08
C ASP A 89 10.83 4.66 -7.70
N ARG A 90 9.62 5.23 -7.66
CA ARG A 90 9.43 6.65 -7.37
C ARG A 90 9.63 7.00 -5.89
N ILE A 91 9.19 6.12 -4.99
CA ILE A 91 9.36 6.26 -3.53
C ILE A 91 9.91 4.97 -2.95
N MET A 92 10.51 5.05 -1.76
CA MET A 92 10.96 3.87 -1.07
C MET A 92 9.78 3.22 -0.34
N ILE A 93 9.58 1.92 -0.60
CA ILE A 93 8.59 1.10 0.11
C ILE A 93 9.32 -0.12 0.67
N SER A 94 9.20 -0.35 1.98
CA SER A 94 9.71 -1.56 2.64
C SER A 94 8.57 -2.42 3.19
N LEU A 95 8.79 -3.73 3.15
CA LEU A 95 7.89 -4.75 3.69
C LEU A 95 8.65 -5.48 4.80
N GLU A 96 8.23 -5.29 6.05
CA GLU A 96 8.90 -5.77 7.27
C GLU A 96 8.00 -6.68 8.13
#